data_AF-A0A1V5LHP4-F1
#
_entry.id   AF-A0A1V5LHP4-F1
#
_cell.length_a   1.000
_cell.length_b   1.000
_cell.length_c   1.000
_cell.angle_alpha   90.00
_cell.angle_beta   90.00
_cell.angle_gamma   90.00
#
_symmetry.space_group_name_H-M   'P 1'
#
loop_
_entity.id
_entity.type
_entity.pdbx_description
1 polymer ?
#
loop_
_entity_poly.entity_id
_entity_poly.type
_entity_poly.pdbx_seq_one_letter_code
_entity_poly.pdbx_strand_id
1 'polypeptide(L)'
;MMYRYYRYTLDEAFLRDTAYPFMVGAMRVYEGMLKRDGEAYTLPVSVSPEYHTKDTHSAWGRNASFQLACIHRLLEDLQGACAALGLVPEPQWTEIQQHLPKACLIADDGGEQIAIWEGVELQESHRHHSHLAGITPFDVLDADDPAWRDIIQHSIARWLYRGPGLWSGWCVPWASMIHTHLGKGEAAELYLEIWERVFTNEGHGTLHDAHVPGFSLFYPGSYFGFTNRPKEVMQIEAGMAATAAIQEMLLHTRRGVNYLFAGAPARWRDAAFRGMRTDGAFLVSAERKTGEVTRVTVESPAGGIFKVANPWGDAPVMVKGAGNTDTYAGTVLEIPTEVGKTYEMVKG
;
A
#
# COMPACT_ATOMS: atom_id res chain seq x y z
N MET A 1 0.33 -2.43 -10.78
CA MET A 1 0.67 -1.04 -11.21
C MET A 1 -0.07 -0.61 -12.48
N MET A 2 -0.15 -1.42 -13.55
CA MET A 2 -0.84 -1.01 -14.80
C MET A 2 -2.31 -0.61 -14.57
N TYR A 3 -3.07 -1.38 -13.79
CA TYR A 3 -4.45 -1.00 -13.48
C TYR A 3 -4.55 0.28 -12.64
N ARG A 4 -3.59 0.54 -11.75
CA ARG A 4 -3.51 1.81 -11.00
C ARG A 4 -3.28 2.99 -11.95
N TYR A 5 -2.44 2.83 -12.98
CA TYR A 5 -2.30 3.86 -14.03
C TYR A 5 -3.66 4.16 -14.67
N TYR A 6 -4.41 3.12 -15.08
CA TYR A 6 -5.77 3.31 -15.60
C TYR A 6 -6.68 4.02 -14.59
N ARG A 7 -6.72 3.60 -13.32
CA ARG A 7 -7.57 4.26 -12.31
C ARG A 7 -7.26 5.75 -12.15
N TYR A 8 -5.99 6.14 -12.31
CA TYR A 8 -5.53 7.51 -12.15
C TYR A 8 -5.71 8.34 -13.43
N THR A 9 -5.76 7.73 -14.61
CA THR A 9 -5.88 8.46 -15.90
C THR A 9 -7.24 8.32 -16.57
N LEU A 10 -7.98 7.27 -16.22
CA LEU A 10 -9.13 6.72 -16.94
C LEU A 10 -8.87 6.52 -18.44
N ASP A 11 -7.61 6.20 -18.80
CA ASP A 11 -7.22 5.89 -20.17
C ASP A 11 -7.76 4.51 -20.59
N GLU A 12 -8.98 4.52 -21.15
CA GLU A 12 -9.68 3.30 -21.56
C GLU A 12 -8.94 2.55 -22.68
N ALA A 13 -8.25 3.26 -23.58
CA ALA A 13 -7.47 2.61 -24.64
C ALA A 13 -6.30 1.83 -24.04
N PHE A 14 -5.55 2.41 -23.11
CA PHE A 14 -4.52 1.69 -22.38
C PHE A 14 -5.07 0.50 -21.59
N LEU A 15 -6.24 0.65 -20.95
CA LEU A 15 -6.87 -0.45 -20.24
C LEU A 15 -7.21 -1.60 -21.19
N ARG A 16 -7.94 -1.32 -22.25
CA ARG A 16 -8.44 -2.32 -23.21
C ARG A 16 -7.32 -3.01 -23.97
N ASP A 17 -6.38 -2.22 -24.48
CA ASP A 17 -5.44 -2.69 -25.50
C ASP A 17 -4.11 -3.17 -24.87
N THR A 18 -3.82 -2.80 -23.62
CA THR A 18 -2.54 -3.12 -22.95
C THR A 18 -2.71 -3.75 -21.57
N ALA A 19 -3.36 -3.08 -20.62
CA ALA A 19 -3.39 -3.54 -19.22
C ALA A 19 -4.27 -4.78 -19.02
N TYR A 20 -5.48 -4.80 -19.58
CA TYR A 20 -6.41 -5.92 -19.43
C TYR A 20 -5.86 -7.23 -20.03
N PRO A 21 -5.36 -7.27 -21.28
CA PRO A 21 -4.76 -8.50 -21.83
C PRO A 21 -3.57 -9.01 -21.01
N PHE A 22 -2.73 -8.11 -20.49
CA PHE A 22 -1.61 -8.47 -19.62
C PHE A 22 -2.09 -9.08 -18.30
N MET A 23 -3.07 -8.46 -17.64
CA MET A 23 -3.64 -8.97 -16.38
C MET A 23 -4.30 -10.33 -16.56
N VAL A 24 -5.04 -10.55 -17.66
CA VAL A 24 -5.62 -11.86 -17.99
C VAL A 24 -4.51 -12.90 -18.18
N GLY A 25 -3.43 -12.54 -18.89
CA GLY A 25 -2.26 -13.41 -19.06
C GLY A 25 -1.59 -13.77 -17.72
N ALA A 26 -1.42 -12.80 -16.82
CA ALA A 26 -0.88 -13.03 -15.49
C ALA A 26 -1.80 -13.94 -14.64
N MET A 27 -3.12 -13.75 -14.72
CA MET A 27 -4.07 -14.57 -13.97
C MET A 27 -4.06 -16.02 -14.44
N ARG A 28 -3.90 -16.27 -15.75
CA ARG A 28 -3.75 -17.63 -16.31
C ARG A 28 -2.55 -18.40 -15.72
N VAL A 29 -1.48 -17.70 -15.37
CA VAL A 29 -0.34 -18.33 -14.68
C VAL A 29 -0.77 -18.79 -13.29
N TYR A 30 -1.46 -17.94 -12.53
CA TYR A 30 -1.97 -18.33 -11.22
C TYR A 30 -3.01 -19.44 -11.29
N GLU A 31 -3.93 -19.40 -12.26
CA GLU A 31 -4.91 -20.48 -12.51
C GLU A 31 -4.21 -21.83 -12.72
N GLY A 32 -3.10 -21.85 -13.46
CA GLY A 32 -2.29 -23.07 -13.66
C GLY A 32 -1.49 -23.52 -12.43
N MET A 33 -1.21 -22.62 -11.49
CA MET A 33 -0.49 -22.92 -10.24
C MET A 33 -1.42 -23.33 -9.10
N LEU A 34 -2.67 -22.85 -9.11
CA LEU A 34 -3.67 -23.12 -8.09
C LEU A 34 -4.15 -24.57 -8.15
N LYS A 35 -4.45 -25.14 -6.98
CA LYS A 35 -5.16 -26.41 -6.84
C LYS A 35 -6.48 -26.21 -6.14
N ARG A 36 -7.51 -26.82 -6.70
CA ARG A 36 -8.85 -26.91 -6.11
C ARG A 36 -8.99 -28.23 -5.35
N ASP A 37 -9.47 -28.16 -4.11
CA ASP A 37 -9.86 -29.30 -3.29
C ASP A 37 -11.26 -29.07 -2.74
N GLY A 38 -12.26 -29.76 -3.32
CA GLY A 38 -13.66 -29.42 -3.12
C GLY A 38 -13.97 -27.98 -3.60
N GLU A 39 -14.44 -27.14 -2.68
CA GLU A 39 -14.67 -25.71 -2.92
C GLU A 39 -13.42 -24.85 -2.67
N ALA A 40 -12.46 -25.34 -1.87
CA ALA A 40 -11.29 -24.55 -1.48
C ALA A 40 -10.24 -24.44 -2.59
N TYR A 41 -9.60 -23.27 -2.67
CA TYR A 41 -8.42 -23.07 -3.51
C TYR A 41 -7.16 -22.94 -2.64
N THR A 42 -6.07 -23.50 -3.13
CA THR A 42 -4.75 -23.36 -2.50
C THR A 42 -3.69 -23.09 -3.57
N LEU A 43 -2.61 -22.41 -3.17
CA LEU A 43 -1.39 -22.26 -3.95
C LEU A 43 -0.32 -23.18 -3.32
N PRO A 44 -0.13 -24.42 -3.82
CA PRO A 44 0.64 -25.45 -3.13
C PRO A 44 2.12 -25.14 -3.00
N VAL A 45 2.68 -24.46 -4.00
CA VAL A 45 4.08 -24.04 -4.04
C VAL A 45 4.09 -22.54 -4.30
N SER A 46 4.53 -21.79 -3.30
CA SER A 46 4.53 -20.34 -3.30
C SER A 46 5.69 -19.82 -2.45
N VAL A 47 6.11 -18.59 -2.74
CA VAL A 47 7.29 -17.98 -2.13
C VAL A 47 6.92 -16.65 -1.47
N SER A 48 7.54 -16.39 -0.32
CA SER A 48 7.66 -15.04 0.21
C SER A 48 9.04 -14.50 -0.20
N PRO A 49 9.13 -13.36 -0.91
CA PRO A 49 10.38 -12.83 -1.43
C PRO A 49 11.57 -12.93 -0.46
N GLU A 50 12.56 -13.71 -0.88
CA GLU A 50 13.86 -13.86 -0.24
C GLU A 50 13.85 -14.39 1.21
N TYR A 51 12.73 -14.96 1.66
CA TYR A 51 12.62 -15.59 2.98
C TYR A 51 13.19 -17.02 2.94
N HIS A 52 14.10 -17.35 3.86
CA HIS A 52 14.80 -18.65 3.97
C HIS A 52 15.57 -19.14 2.71
N THR A 53 15.90 -18.25 1.76
CA THR A 53 16.54 -18.64 0.48
C THR A 53 17.94 -19.26 0.59
N LYS A 54 18.58 -19.22 1.77
CA LYS A 54 19.85 -19.91 2.02
C LYS A 54 19.70 -21.42 2.21
N ASP A 55 18.50 -21.88 2.55
CA ASP A 55 18.15 -23.29 2.62
C ASP A 55 17.07 -23.58 1.58
N THR A 56 17.45 -24.22 0.48
CA THR A 56 16.53 -24.54 -0.61
C THR A 56 15.40 -25.46 -0.17
N HIS A 57 15.49 -26.16 0.96
CA HIS A 57 14.41 -27.00 1.47
C HIS A 57 13.32 -26.23 2.24
N SER A 58 13.56 -24.96 2.55
CA SER A 58 12.63 -24.11 3.31
C SER A 58 12.32 -22.76 2.64
N ALA A 59 12.67 -22.58 1.37
CA ALA A 59 12.50 -21.34 0.60
C ALA A 59 11.10 -21.15 -0.03
N TRP A 60 10.19 -22.11 0.15
CA TRP A 60 8.80 -22.05 -0.33
C TRP A 60 7.85 -22.76 0.63
N GLY A 61 6.57 -22.46 0.50
CA GLY A 61 5.50 -23.12 1.24
C GLY A 61 4.17 -23.04 0.52
N ARG A 62 3.12 -23.57 1.15
CA ARG A 62 1.74 -23.43 0.67
C ARG A 62 1.19 -22.07 1.09
N ASN A 63 0.49 -21.38 0.19
CA ASN A 63 -0.29 -20.18 0.50
C ASN A 63 0.55 -19.01 1.09
N ALA A 64 1.69 -18.68 0.50
CA ALA A 64 2.46 -17.51 0.91
C ALA A 64 1.63 -16.23 0.83
N SER A 65 1.48 -15.52 1.95
CA SER A 65 0.56 -14.37 2.10
C SER A 65 0.82 -13.28 1.07
N PHE A 66 2.07 -13.10 0.66
CA PHE A 66 2.45 -12.18 -0.42
C PHE A 66 1.76 -12.53 -1.75
N GLN A 67 1.87 -13.78 -2.20
CA GLN A 67 1.27 -14.20 -3.47
C GLN A 67 -0.25 -14.30 -3.39
N LEU A 68 -0.81 -14.64 -2.22
CA LEU A 68 -2.25 -14.53 -1.99
C LEU A 68 -2.72 -13.09 -2.19
N ALA A 69 -2.04 -12.11 -1.60
CA ALA A 69 -2.36 -10.70 -1.78
C ALA A 69 -2.24 -10.25 -3.25
N CYS A 70 -1.22 -10.72 -3.99
CA CYS A 70 -1.09 -10.49 -5.43
C CYS A 70 -2.30 -11.01 -6.22
N ILE A 71 -2.73 -12.25 -5.94
CA ILE A 71 -3.86 -12.88 -6.63
C ILE A 71 -5.15 -12.11 -6.35
N HIS A 72 -5.42 -11.79 -5.09
CA HIS A 72 -6.63 -11.04 -4.72
C HIS A 72 -6.67 -9.64 -5.32
N ARG A 73 -5.55 -8.91 -5.33
CA ARG A 73 -5.48 -7.61 -6.01
C ARG A 73 -5.69 -7.77 -7.51
N LEU A 74 -5.07 -8.76 -8.15
CA LEU A 74 -5.24 -9.02 -9.59
C LEU A 74 -6.70 -9.33 -9.94
N LEU A 75 -7.39 -10.13 -9.11
CA LEU A 75 -8.81 -10.45 -9.30
C LEU A 75 -9.70 -9.22 -9.14
N GLU A 76 -9.47 -8.40 -8.11
CA GLU A 76 -10.18 -7.12 -7.95
C GLU A 76 -9.97 -6.19 -9.15
N ASP A 77 -8.73 -6.08 -9.63
CA ASP A 77 -8.36 -5.24 -10.77
C ASP A 77 -8.97 -5.77 -12.09
N LEU A 78 -9.00 -7.10 -12.28
CA LEU A 78 -9.66 -7.73 -13.44
C LEU A 78 -11.16 -7.50 -13.45
N GLN A 79 -11.83 -7.65 -12.30
CA GLN A 79 -13.26 -7.39 -12.19
C GLN A 79 -13.58 -5.92 -12.45
N GLY A 80 -12.79 -5.01 -11.88
CA GLY A 80 -12.90 -3.58 -12.15
C GLY A 80 -12.64 -3.23 -13.61
N ALA A 81 -11.70 -3.90 -14.27
CA ALA A 81 -11.44 -3.74 -15.70
C ALA A 81 -12.59 -4.26 -16.56
N CYS A 82 -13.16 -5.42 -16.23
CA CYS A 82 -14.33 -5.95 -16.92
C CYS A 82 -15.52 -4.99 -16.83
N ALA A 83 -15.80 -4.47 -15.63
CA ALA A 83 -16.86 -3.49 -15.42
C ALA A 83 -16.64 -2.23 -16.28
N ALA A 84 -15.42 -1.70 -16.30
CA ALA A 84 -15.07 -0.52 -17.10
C ALA A 84 -15.19 -0.74 -18.61
N LEU A 85 -14.87 -1.94 -19.10
CA LEU A 85 -14.88 -2.29 -20.53
C LEU A 85 -16.21 -2.91 -21.01
N GLY A 86 -17.19 -3.08 -20.12
CA GLY A 86 -18.44 -3.77 -20.44
C GLY A 86 -18.27 -5.25 -20.77
N LEU A 87 -17.26 -5.90 -20.17
CA LEU A 87 -16.96 -7.33 -20.35
C LEU A 87 -17.54 -8.16 -19.20
N VAL A 88 -17.77 -9.44 -19.45
CA VAL A 88 -18.15 -10.41 -18.42
C VAL A 88 -16.89 -11.05 -17.83
N PRO A 89 -16.65 -10.99 -16.51
CA PRO A 89 -15.54 -11.70 -15.88
C PRO A 89 -15.64 -13.22 -16.07
N GLU A 90 -14.49 -13.91 -16.12
CA GLU A 90 -14.49 -15.38 -16.13
C GLU A 90 -15.10 -15.91 -14.82
N PRO A 91 -16.05 -16.87 -14.86
CA PRO A 91 -16.72 -17.36 -13.65
C PRO A 91 -15.74 -17.88 -12.58
N GLN A 92 -14.66 -18.54 -13.03
CA GLN A 92 -13.62 -19.08 -12.15
C GLN A 92 -12.93 -18.00 -11.31
N TRP A 93 -12.82 -16.75 -11.80
CA TRP A 93 -12.22 -15.67 -11.03
C TRP A 93 -13.01 -15.36 -9.76
N THR A 94 -14.33 -15.44 -9.84
CA THR A 94 -15.21 -15.25 -8.68
C THR A 94 -15.06 -16.41 -7.69
N GLU A 95 -14.99 -17.66 -8.19
CA GLU A 95 -14.74 -18.83 -7.35
C GLU A 95 -13.40 -18.73 -6.61
N ILE A 96 -12.32 -18.39 -7.31
CA ILE A 96 -10.99 -18.21 -6.71
C ILE A 96 -11.03 -17.10 -5.67
N GLN A 97 -11.63 -15.95 -5.96
CA GLN A 97 -11.69 -14.83 -5.01
C GLN A 97 -12.44 -15.19 -3.72
N GLN A 98 -13.50 -16.00 -3.82
CA GLN A 98 -14.31 -16.39 -2.67
C GLN A 98 -13.65 -17.49 -1.82
N HIS A 99 -12.94 -18.42 -2.45
CA HIS A 99 -12.49 -19.65 -1.79
C HIS A 99 -10.96 -19.78 -1.64
N LEU A 100 -10.17 -18.84 -2.17
CA LEU A 100 -8.74 -18.71 -1.86
C LEU A 100 -8.59 -17.78 -0.64
N PRO A 101 -7.86 -18.18 0.43
CA PRO A 101 -7.61 -17.29 1.56
C PRO A 101 -6.93 -15.99 1.12
N LYS A 102 -7.28 -14.85 1.73
CA LYS A 102 -6.66 -13.54 1.43
C LYS A 102 -5.23 -13.43 1.94
N ALA A 103 -4.94 -14.09 3.06
CA ALA A 103 -3.62 -14.24 3.63
C ALA A 103 -3.57 -15.57 4.40
N CYS A 104 -2.36 -16.09 4.62
CA CYS A 104 -2.18 -17.19 5.54
C CYS A 104 -2.10 -16.63 6.97
N LEU A 105 -2.76 -17.30 7.90
CA LEU A 105 -2.81 -16.92 9.31
C LEU A 105 -2.11 -17.98 10.17
N ILE A 106 -1.53 -17.52 11.27
CA ILE A 106 -0.98 -18.37 12.32
C ILE A 106 -1.33 -17.76 13.68
N ALA A 107 -1.65 -18.59 14.67
CA ALA A 107 -1.99 -18.16 16.01
C ALA A 107 -0.81 -18.37 16.97
N ASP A 108 -0.62 -17.44 17.88
CA ASP A 108 0.19 -17.61 19.10
C ASP A 108 -0.59 -17.08 20.33
N ASP A 109 0.07 -16.96 21.48
CA ASP A 109 -0.55 -16.49 22.73
C ASP A 109 -1.18 -15.08 22.63
N GLY A 110 -0.76 -14.26 21.66
CA GLY A 110 -1.27 -12.91 21.39
C GLY A 110 -2.45 -12.87 20.41
N GLY A 111 -2.86 -14.00 19.85
CA GLY A 111 -3.93 -14.11 18.86
C GLY A 111 -3.43 -14.49 17.46
N GLU A 112 -4.28 -14.30 16.44
CA GLU A 112 -3.90 -14.56 15.05
C GLU A 112 -3.03 -13.44 14.47
N GLN A 113 -2.09 -13.81 13.61
CA GLN A 113 -1.23 -12.89 12.85
C GLN A 113 -1.05 -13.41 11.42
N ILE A 114 -0.65 -12.52 10.50
CA ILE A 114 -0.34 -12.88 9.12
C ILE A 114 0.97 -13.67 9.09
N ALA A 115 0.88 -14.91 8.62
CA ALA A 115 2.02 -15.79 8.43
C ALA A 115 2.78 -15.44 7.15
N ILE A 116 4.04 -15.89 7.05
CA ILE A 116 4.81 -15.83 5.81
C ILE A 116 4.18 -16.75 4.76
N TRP A 117 3.89 -17.99 5.17
CA TRP A 117 3.10 -19.02 4.49
C TRP A 117 2.63 -20.02 5.55
N GLU A 118 1.94 -21.08 5.15
CA GLU A 118 1.34 -22.02 6.09
C GLU A 118 2.33 -22.61 7.10
N GLY A 119 2.02 -22.41 8.38
CA GLY A 119 2.82 -22.90 9.51
C GLY A 119 4.11 -22.11 9.79
N VAL A 120 4.37 -21.00 9.11
CA VAL A 120 5.60 -20.21 9.29
C VAL A 120 5.27 -18.76 9.60
N GLU A 121 5.48 -18.36 10.86
CA GLU A 121 5.45 -16.96 11.29
C GLU A 121 6.70 -16.18 10.84
N LEU A 122 6.71 -14.86 11.04
CA LEU A 122 7.92 -14.06 10.90
C LEU A 122 8.89 -14.38 12.06
N GLN A 123 9.96 -15.12 11.77
CA GLN A 123 10.90 -15.63 12.79
C GLN A 123 12.08 -14.69 13.05
N GLU A 124 12.45 -13.85 12.08
CA GLU A 124 13.58 -12.93 12.17
C GLU A 124 13.25 -11.54 11.63
N SER A 125 14.13 -10.58 11.90
CA SER A 125 14.12 -9.32 11.14
C SER A 125 14.37 -9.65 9.68
N HIS A 126 13.63 -9.04 8.75
CA HIS A 126 13.81 -9.28 7.33
C HIS A 126 13.51 -8.00 6.54
N ARG A 127 14.38 -7.70 5.57
CA ARG A 127 14.20 -6.54 4.68
C ARG A 127 12.92 -6.58 3.85
N HIS A 128 12.34 -7.76 3.62
CA HIS A 128 11.06 -7.85 2.90
C HIS A 128 9.87 -7.86 3.86
N HIS A 129 8.98 -6.87 3.73
CA HIS A 129 7.71 -6.81 4.46
C HIS A 129 6.58 -7.52 3.70
N SER A 130 6.92 -8.53 2.89
CA SER A 130 6.02 -9.14 1.90
C SER A 130 4.73 -9.74 2.48
N HIS A 131 4.78 -10.30 3.69
CA HIS A 131 3.57 -10.80 4.36
C HIS A 131 2.59 -9.67 4.72
N LEU A 132 3.07 -8.43 4.86
CA LEU A 132 2.26 -7.23 5.09
C LEU A 132 1.84 -6.53 3.80
N ALA A 133 2.27 -7.00 2.62
CA ALA A 133 1.98 -6.34 1.34
C ALA A 133 0.47 -6.25 1.05
N GLY A 134 -0.33 -7.12 1.67
CA GLY A 134 -1.79 -7.06 1.64
C GLY A 134 -2.38 -5.77 2.21
N ILE A 135 -1.67 -5.09 3.11
CA ILE A 135 -2.03 -3.76 3.66
C ILE A 135 -1.68 -2.69 2.62
N THR A 136 -0.40 -2.59 2.25
CA THR A 136 0.08 -1.70 1.18
C THR A 136 1.33 -2.33 0.54
N PRO A 137 1.44 -2.35 -0.81
CA PRO A 137 0.64 -1.59 -1.78
C PRO A 137 -0.60 -2.32 -2.30
N PHE A 138 -0.86 -3.58 -1.91
CA PHE A 138 -1.96 -4.33 -2.49
C PHE A 138 -3.32 -3.94 -1.94
N ASP A 139 -3.45 -3.34 -0.76
CA ASP A 139 -4.73 -2.80 -0.24
C ASP A 139 -5.89 -3.81 -0.33
N VAL A 140 -5.64 -5.08 0.00
CA VAL A 140 -6.62 -6.17 0.03
C VAL A 140 -7.02 -6.58 1.46
N LEU A 141 -6.19 -6.22 2.45
CA LEU A 141 -6.44 -6.39 3.88
C LEU A 141 -6.71 -5.01 4.49
N ASP A 142 -7.97 -4.75 4.82
CA ASP A 142 -8.39 -3.46 5.35
C ASP A 142 -8.22 -3.42 6.88
N ALA A 143 -7.46 -2.45 7.38
CA ALA A 143 -7.27 -2.27 8.82
C ALA A 143 -8.53 -1.78 9.55
N ASP A 144 -9.50 -1.22 8.83
CA ASP A 144 -10.77 -0.79 9.40
C ASP A 144 -11.79 -1.95 9.47
N ASP A 145 -11.60 -3.02 8.68
CA ASP A 145 -12.45 -4.21 8.71
C ASP A 145 -12.28 -4.96 10.05
N PRO A 146 -13.34 -5.15 10.85
CA PRO A 146 -13.27 -5.89 12.11
C PRO A 146 -12.68 -7.31 11.96
N ALA A 147 -12.83 -7.95 10.80
CA ALA A 147 -12.26 -9.28 10.55
C ALA A 147 -10.73 -9.28 10.44
N TRP A 148 -10.13 -8.13 10.11
CA TRP A 148 -8.69 -8.00 9.89
C TRP A 148 -7.98 -7.11 10.91
N ARG A 149 -8.72 -6.22 11.59
CA ARG A 149 -8.16 -5.22 12.48
C ARG A 149 -7.19 -5.80 13.51
N ASP A 150 -7.63 -6.79 14.27
CA ASP A 150 -6.82 -7.38 15.35
C ASP A 150 -5.64 -8.19 14.79
N ILE A 151 -5.86 -8.92 13.69
CA ILE A 151 -4.83 -9.68 12.97
C ILE A 151 -3.72 -8.74 12.48
N ILE A 152 -4.08 -7.62 11.87
CA ILE A 152 -3.12 -6.62 11.37
C ILE A 152 -2.37 -6.00 12.55
N GLN A 153 -3.07 -5.59 13.61
CA GLN A 153 -2.42 -5.02 14.79
C GLN A 153 -1.39 -5.98 15.39
N HIS A 154 -1.74 -7.25 15.51
CA HIS A 154 -0.85 -8.26 16.04
C HIS A 154 0.34 -8.52 15.09
N SER A 155 0.10 -8.61 13.78
CA SER A 155 1.15 -8.75 12.77
C SER A 155 2.16 -7.60 12.82
N ILE A 156 1.68 -6.36 12.99
CA ILE A 156 2.51 -5.17 13.12
C ILE A 156 3.31 -5.20 14.43
N ALA A 157 2.71 -5.63 15.54
CA ALA A 157 3.44 -5.79 16.80
C ALA A 157 4.61 -6.78 16.66
N ARG A 158 4.39 -7.91 15.98
CA ARG A 158 5.42 -8.93 15.72
C ARG A 158 6.51 -8.40 14.79
N TRP A 159 6.13 -7.70 13.72
CA TRP A 159 7.07 -7.05 12.81
C TRP A 159 7.94 -5.99 13.52
N LEU A 160 7.34 -5.14 14.36
CA LEU A 160 8.06 -4.17 15.18
C LEU A 160 9.00 -4.84 16.18
N TYR A 161 8.56 -5.94 16.81
CA TYR A 161 9.38 -6.70 17.76
C TYR A 161 10.62 -7.33 17.11
N ARG A 162 10.52 -7.81 15.86
CA ARG A 162 11.70 -8.25 15.10
C ARG A 162 12.65 -7.11 14.75
N GLY A 163 12.10 -5.91 14.56
CA GLY A 163 12.85 -4.68 14.38
C GLY A 163 13.66 -4.61 13.08
N PRO A 164 14.46 -3.54 12.90
CA PRO A 164 15.13 -3.22 11.64
C PRO A 164 16.51 -3.88 11.46
N GLY A 165 16.92 -4.79 12.34
CA GLY A 165 18.30 -5.32 12.38
C GLY A 165 18.79 -5.98 11.08
N LEU A 166 17.89 -6.43 10.22
CA LEU A 166 18.17 -7.00 8.89
C LEU A 166 17.43 -6.22 7.77
N TRP A 167 17.22 -4.92 7.95
CA TRP A 167 16.62 -4.04 6.93
C TRP A 167 17.68 -3.39 6.04
N SER A 168 17.28 -3.08 4.81
CA SER A 168 18.06 -2.35 3.80
C SER A 168 17.30 -1.10 3.35
N GLY A 169 17.96 -0.16 2.68
CA GLY A 169 17.43 1.19 2.45
C GLY A 169 16.05 1.24 1.78
N TRP A 170 15.77 0.36 0.83
CA TRP A 170 14.49 0.37 0.10
C TRP A 170 13.27 -0.01 0.94
N CYS A 171 13.44 -0.82 1.99
CA CYS A 171 12.31 -1.26 2.79
C CYS A 171 11.90 -0.22 3.85
N VAL A 172 12.78 0.74 4.16
CA VAL A 172 12.49 1.77 5.17
C VAL A 172 11.38 2.72 4.71
N PRO A 173 11.36 3.25 3.46
CA PRO A 173 10.20 3.97 2.96
C PRO A 173 8.93 3.10 2.85
N TRP A 174 9.07 1.79 2.61
CA TRP A 174 7.91 0.90 2.63
C TRP A 174 7.33 0.75 4.03
N ALA A 175 8.17 0.65 5.06
CA ALA A 175 7.75 0.72 6.46
C ALA A 175 7.00 2.04 6.75
N SER A 176 7.48 3.18 6.22
CA SER A 176 6.76 4.46 6.30
C SER A 176 5.37 4.37 5.68
N MET A 177 5.23 3.80 4.47
CA MET A 177 3.93 3.63 3.81
C MET A 177 2.98 2.73 4.62
N ILE A 178 3.48 1.63 5.19
CA ILE A 178 2.69 0.77 6.08
C ILE A 178 2.17 1.57 7.28
N HIS A 179 3.03 2.36 7.94
CA HIS A 179 2.61 3.21 9.05
C HIS A 179 1.58 4.28 8.64
N THR A 180 1.76 4.91 7.49
CA THR A 180 0.80 5.85 6.91
C THR A 180 -0.58 5.22 6.74
N HIS A 181 -0.65 4.03 6.13
CA HIS A 181 -1.90 3.30 5.90
C HIS A 181 -2.57 2.78 7.19
N LEU A 182 -1.87 2.82 8.33
CA LEU A 182 -2.36 2.48 9.66
C LEU A 182 -2.62 3.71 10.55
N GLY A 183 -2.55 4.91 9.98
CA GLY A 183 -2.78 6.18 10.70
C GLY A 183 -1.68 6.49 11.73
N LYS A 184 -0.45 6.02 11.52
CA LYS A 184 0.70 6.22 12.40
C LYS A 184 1.69 7.23 11.80
N GLY A 185 1.23 8.47 11.56
CA GLY A 185 2.02 9.51 10.87
C GLY A 185 3.36 9.86 11.53
N GLU A 186 3.43 9.88 12.87
CA GLU A 186 4.69 10.09 13.60
C GLU A 186 5.72 9.01 13.29
N ALA A 187 5.29 7.74 13.27
CA ALA A 187 6.17 6.63 12.94
C ALA A 187 6.59 6.69 11.47
N ALA A 188 5.65 6.98 10.56
CA ALA A 188 5.92 7.09 9.13
C ALA A 188 7.05 8.10 8.86
N GLU A 189 6.95 9.30 9.45
CA GLU A 189 7.99 10.31 9.33
C GLU A 189 9.32 9.87 9.93
N LEU A 190 9.33 9.29 11.13
CA LEU A 190 10.55 8.84 11.78
C LEU A 190 11.30 7.80 10.92
N TYR A 191 10.58 6.90 10.25
CA TYR A 191 11.20 5.97 9.31
C TYR A 191 11.82 6.69 8.11
N LEU A 192 11.22 7.77 7.60
CA LEU A 192 11.84 8.58 6.54
C LEU A 192 13.06 9.38 7.01
N GLU A 193 13.06 9.89 8.24
CA GLU A 193 14.24 10.51 8.85
C GLU A 193 15.37 9.51 9.03
N ILE A 194 15.07 8.30 9.51
CA ILE A 194 16.02 7.20 9.61
C ILE A 194 16.56 6.85 8.21
N TRP A 195 15.69 6.76 7.22
CA TRP A 195 16.08 6.47 5.85
C TRP A 195 17.07 7.50 5.31
N GLU A 196 16.74 8.79 5.43
CA GLU A 196 17.59 9.89 4.99
C GLU A 196 18.95 9.86 5.71
N ARG A 197 18.93 9.68 7.03
CA ARG A 197 20.14 9.69 7.85
C ARG A 197 21.02 8.43 7.75
N VAL A 198 20.46 7.27 7.42
CA VAL A 198 21.16 5.97 7.52
C VAL A 198 21.40 5.31 6.17
N PHE A 199 20.57 5.63 5.17
CA PHE A 199 20.57 4.99 3.87
C PHE A 199 20.74 6.01 2.72
N THR A 200 21.33 7.18 3.00
CA THR A 200 21.83 8.09 1.97
C THR A 200 23.28 8.49 2.25
N ASN A 201 24.11 8.69 1.22
CA ASN A 201 25.49 9.16 1.41
C ASN A 201 25.54 10.69 1.59
N GLU A 202 26.74 11.26 1.77
CA GLU A 202 26.94 12.71 1.94
C GLU A 202 26.40 13.54 0.76
N GLY A 203 26.30 12.95 -0.43
CA GLY A 203 25.71 13.56 -1.62
C GLY A 203 24.21 13.32 -1.77
N HIS A 204 23.53 12.79 -0.76
CA HIS A 204 22.12 12.34 -0.78
C HIS A 204 21.83 11.26 -1.83
N GLY A 205 22.87 10.54 -2.28
CA GLY A 205 22.71 9.33 -3.08
C GLY A 205 22.20 8.18 -2.21
N THR A 206 21.17 7.48 -2.69
CA THR A 206 20.47 6.45 -1.93
C THR A 206 21.25 5.14 -1.89
N LEU A 207 21.29 4.48 -0.73
CA LEU A 207 22.10 3.30 -0.47
C LEU A 207 21.23 2.08 -0.15
N HIS A 208 21.68 0.90 -0.60
CA HIS A 208 21.09 -0.37 -0.19
C HIS A 208 21.45 -0.70 1.27
N ASP A 209 22.75 -0.72 1.59
CA ASP A 209 23.25 -1.03 2.92
C ASP A 209 23.28 0.24 3.78
N ALA A 210 23.10 0.11 5.10
CA ALA A 210 23.22 1.21 6.03
C ALA A 210 24.66 1.76 6.02
N HIS A 211 24.82 3.09 6.00
CA HIS A 211 26.15 3.71 6.14
C HIS A 211 26.51 4.05 7.60
N VAL A 212 25.56 3.89 8.53
CA VAL A 212 25.75 4.09 9.98
C VAL A 212 25.97 2.73 10.67
N PRO A 213 27.16 2.47 11.24
CA PRO A 213 27.41 1.23 11.97
C PRO A 213 26.46 1.04 13.16
N GLY A 214 26.05 -0.22 13.41
CA GLY A 214 25.25 -0.59 14.58
C GLY A 214 23.74 -0.46 14.41
N PHE A 215 23.25 0.09 13.29
CA PHE A 215 21.81 0.18 13.01
C PHE A 215 21.25 -1.09 12.34
N SER A 216 21.92 -1.58 11.30
CA SER A 216 21.54 -2.78 10.54
C SER A 216 22.76 -3.68 10.33
N LEU A 217 22.53 -4.99 10.23
CA LEU A 217 23.54 -5.99 9.83
C LEU A 217 23.80 -5.95 8.31
N PHE A 218 22.93 -5.30 7.52
CA PHE A 218 23.24 -4.89 6.14
C PHE A 218 24.09 -3.61 6.19
N TYR A 219 25.38 -3.77 6.47
CA TYR A 219 26.37 -2.70 6.53
C TYR A 219 27.61 -3.10 5.73
N PRO A 220 28.25 -2.19 4.98
CA PRO A 220 29.44 -2.52 4.23
C PRO A 220 30.68 -2.47 5.12
N GLY A 221 31.24 -3.64 5.44
CA GLY A 221 32.49 -3.75 6.17
C GLY A 221 32.38 -4.36 7.58
N SER A 222 33.56 -4.68 8.13
CA SER A 222 33.86 -5.68 9.16
C SER A 222 33.34 -5.46 10.60
N TYR A 223 32.06 -5.14 10.82
CA TYR A 223 31.52 -5.34 12.18
C TYR A 223 31.31 -6.84 12.48
N PHE A 224 31.07 -7.65 11.44
CA PHE A 224 31.01 -9.13 11.53
C PHE A 224 31.52 -9.89 10.28
N GLY A 225 32.14 -9.22 9.31
CA GLY A 225 32.79 -9.88 8.16
C GLY A 225 31.85 -10.59 7.18
N PHE A 226 30.55 -10.27 7.16
CA PHE A 226 29.56 -11.01 6.36
C PHE A 226 29.58 -10.70 4.85
N THR A 227 30.17 -9.59 4.40
CA THR A 227 30.16 -9.24 2.97
C THR A 227 31.43 -8.48 2.55
N ASN A 228 31.96 -8.81 1.36
CA ASN A 228 33.05 -8.09 0.70
C ASN A 228 32.47 -7.04 -0.29
N ARG A 229 31.42 -6.32 0.14
CA ARG A 229 30.64 -5.41 -0.70
C ARG A 229 31.24 -3.98 -0.69
N PRO A 230 31.09 -3.21 -1.78
CA PRO A 230 31.46 -1.80 -1.79
C PRO A 230 30.77 -1.01 -0.67
N LYS A 231 31.42 0.04 -0.16
CA LYS A 231 30.85 0.93 0.87
C LYS A 231 29.59 1.65 0.44
N GLU A 232 29.46 1.91 -0.85
CA GLU A 232 28.33 2.64 -1.40
C GLU A 232 27.70 1.81 -2.51
N VAL A 233 26.77 0.94 -2.13
CA VAL A 233 25.91 0.24 -3.08
C VAL A 233 24.70 1.14 -3.32
N MET A 234 24.71 1.86 -4.44
CA MET A 234 23.59 2.73 -4.82
C MET A 234 22.34 1.90 -5.12
N GLN A 235 21.19 2.36 -4.63
CA GLN A 235 19.89 1.78 -4.99
C GLN A 235 18.82 2.86 -5.18
N ILE A 236 18.44 3.08 -6.45
CA ILE A 236 17.48 4.13 -6.84
C ILE A 236 16.06 3.90 -6.28
N GLU A 237 15.67 2.65 -6.09
CA GLU A 237 14.33 2.25 -5.67
C GLU A 237 13.95 2.87 -4.32
N ALA A 238 14.92 3.00 -3.41
CA ALA A 238 14.72 3.59 -2.10
C ALA A 238 14.36 5.09 -2.21
N GLY A 239 14.99 5.84 -3.12
CA GLY A 239 14.68 7.26 -3.35
C GLY A 239 13.32 7.46 -4.00
N MET A 240 12.95 6.58 -4.94
CA MET A 240 11.60 6.58 -5.52
C MET A 240 10.55 6.24 -4.48
N ALA A 241 10.82 5.25 -3.62
CA ALA A 241 9.92 4.84 -2.54
C ALA A 241 9.78 5.92 -1.46
N ALA A 242 10.85 6.65 -1.11
CA ALA A 242 10.77 7.79 -0.19
C ALA A 242 9.87 8.91 -0.75
N THR A 243 10.00 9.20 -2.05
CA THR A 243 9.12 10.15 -2.74
C THR A 243 7.66 9.69 -2.75
N ALA A 244 7.41 8.38 -2.92
CA ALA A 244 6.07 7.80 -2.84
C ALA A 244 5.51 7.86 -1.41
N ALA A 245 6.33 7.54 -0.40
CA ALA A 245 5.93 7.55 1.01
C ALA A 245 5.52 8.95 1.49
N ILE A 246 6.28 10.00 1.12
CA ILE A 246 5.91 11.39 1.42
C ILE A 246 4.57 11.75 0.75
N GLN A 247 4.37 11.31 -0.50
CA GLN A 247 3.10 11.52 -1.20
C GLN A 247 1.95 10.79 -0.50
N GLU A 248 2.11 9.52 -0.10
CA GLU A 248 1.07 8.77 0.62
C GLU A 248 0.74 9.39 1.98
N MET A 249 1.73 9.98 2.68
CA MET A 249 1.47 10.71 3.92
C MET A 249 0.52 11.90 3.72
N LEU A 250 0.56 12.52 2.54
CA LEU A 250 -0.26 13.68 2.16
C LEU A 250 -1.60 13.28 1.53
N LEU A 251 -1.59 12.30 0.63
CA LEU A 251 -2.75 11.76 -0.06
C LEU A 251 -2.50 10.29 -0.41
N HIS A 252 -3.31 9.39 0.15
CA HIS A 252 -3.36 7.99 -0.27
C HIS A 252 -4.81 7.51 -0.40
N THR A 253 -4.98 6.38 -1.07
CA THR A 253 -6.27 5.69 -1.17
C THR A 253 -6.20 4.35 -0.45
N ARG A 254 -7.21 4.07 0.38
CA ARG A 254 -7.42 2.77 1.01
C ARG A 254 -8.85 2.31 0.70
N ARG A 255 -9.00 1.14 0.11
CA ARG A 255 -10.30 0.55 -0.30
C ARG A 255 -11.21 1.51 -1.07
N GLY A 256 -10.62 2.36 -1.92
CA GLY A 256 -11.35 3.33 -2.75
C GLY A 256 -11.74 4.64 -2.06
N VAL A 257 -11.31 4.86 -0.81
CA VAL A 257 -11.50 6.11 -0.06
C VAL A 257 -10.19 6.88 -0.02
N ASN A 258 -10.24 8.16 -0.39
CA ASN A 258 -9.10 9.07 -0.30
C ASN A 258 -8.89 9.56 1.14
N TYR A 259 -7.65 9.57 1.61
CA TYR A 259 -7.26 10.06 2.92
C TYR A 259 -6.29 11.23 2.76
N LEU A 260 -6.63 12.38 3.34
CA LEU A 260 -5.85 13.61 3.26
C LEU A 260 -5.05 13.79 4.56
N PHE A 261 -3.74 14.01 4.44
CA PHE A 261 -2.82 14.20 5.57
C PHE A 261 -2.85 13.10 6.64
N ALA A 262 -3.37 11.91 6.33
CA ALA A 262 -3.54 10.84 7.31
C ALA A 262 -2.19 10.25 7.78
N GLY A 263 -1.13 10.38 6.98
CA GLY A 263 0.24 10.09 7.42
C GLY A 263 1.00 11.32 7.88
N ALA A 264 0.42 12.52 7.88
CA ALA A 264 1.11 13.73 8.28
C ALA A 264 1.18 13.82 9.83
N PRO A 265 2.39 13.83 10.43
CA PRO A 265 2.58 13.92 11.87
C PRO A 265 2.04 15.25 12.44
N ALA A 266 1.84 15.31 13.75
CA ALA A 266 1.37 16.49 14.47
C ALA A 266 2.30 17.70 14.29
N ARG A 267 3.61 17.45 14.10
CA ARG A 267 4.59 18.51 13.86
C ARG A 267 4.47 19.18 12.49
N TRP A 268 3.81 18.55 11.51
CA TRP A 268 3.45 19.17 10.23
C TRP A 268 2.23 20.08 10.41
N ARG A 269 2.43 21.17 11.17
CA ARG A 269 1.37 22.14 11.47
C ARG A 269 0.86 22.83 10.22
N ASP A 270 1.79 23.23 9.36
CA ASP A 270 1.52 23.90 8.10
C ASP A 270 2.07 23.04 6.96
N ALA A 271 1.18 22.51 6.13
CA ALA A 271 1.52 21.64 5.01
C ALA A 271 0.50 21.82 3.87
N ALA A 272 0.94 21.65 2.63
CA ALA A 272 0.05 21.71 1.49
C ALA A 272 0.57 20.84 0.35
N PHE A 273 -0.35 20.34 -0.47
CA PHE A 273 -0.05 19.71 -1.75
C PHE A 273 -1.02 20.21 -2.81
N ARG A 274 -0.62 20.10 -4.08
CA ARG A 274 -1.39 20.61 -5.21
C ARG A 274 -1.40 19.63 -6.37
N GLY A 275 -2.58 19.44 -6.95
CA GLY A 275 -2.78 18.66 -8.17
C GLY A 275 -2.34 17.20 -8.08
N MET A 276 -2.32 16.61 -6.88
CA MET A 276 -2.01 15.19 -6.73
C MET A 276 -3.15 14.36 -7.29
N ARG A 277 -2.80 13.39 -8.12
CA ARG A 277 -3.76 12.55 -8.83
C ARG A 277 -4.16 11.35 -7.99
N THR A 278 -5.44 10.99 -8.03
CA THR A 278 -5.98 9.80 -7.40
C THR A 278 -6.99 9.08 -8.31
N ASP A 279 -7.54 7.97 -7.82
CA ASP A 279 -8.52 7.14 -8.52
C ASP A 279 -9.72 7.94 -9.01
N GLY A 280 -10.18 7.67 -10.23
CA GLY A 280 -11.23 8.45 -10.89
C GLY A 280 -10.70 9.67 -11.65
N ALA A 281 -9.37 9.75 -11.86
CA ALA A 281 -8.68 10.86 -12.50
C ALA A 281 -8.83 12.23 -11.80
N PHE A 282 -9.27 12.24 -10.54
CA PHE A 282 -9.35 13.46 -9.75
C PHE A 282 -7.96 14.05 -9.49
N LEU A 283 -7.86 15.38 -9.52
CA LEU A 283 -6.70 16.12 -9.05
C LEU A 283 -7.08 16.81 -7.75
N VAL A 284 -6.36 16.50 -6.67
CA VAL A 284 -6.64 16.97 -5.33
C VAL A 284 -5.54 17.92 -4.89
N SER A 285 -5.95 19.04 -4.32
CA SER A 285 -5.10 19.97 -3.59
C SER A 285 -5.67 20.15 -2.19
N ALA A 286 -4.84 20.24 -1.17
CA ALA A 286 -5.32 20.51 0.17
C ALA A 286 -4.32 21.33 0.97
N GLU A 287 -4.83 22.11 1.92
CA GLU A 287 -4.05 22.92 2.84
C GLU A 287 -4.37 22.50 4.27
N ARG A 288 -3.30 22.31 5.05
CA ARG A 288 -3.31 22.15 6.49
C ARG A 288 -2.63 23.37 7.11
N LYS A 289 -3.29 24.03 8.06
CA LYS A 289 -2.72 25.14 8.83
C LYS A 289 -2.91 24.92 10.30
N THR A 290 -1.91 25.28 11.10
CA THR A 290 -1.93 25.12 12.56
C THR A 290 -2.26 23.71 13.08
N GLY A 291 -2.15 22.68 12.22
CA GLY A 291 -2.46 21.28 12.53
C GLY A 291 -3.79 20.77 11.96
N GLU A 292 -4.62 21.64 11.37
CA GLU A 292 -5.96 21.28 10.87
C GLU A 292 -6.09 21.51 9.36
N VAL A 293 -6.85 20.67 8.67
CA VAL A 293 -7.19 20.90 7.25
C VAL A 293 -8.09 22.12 7.15
N THR A 294 -7.69 23.13 6.38
CA THR A 294 -8.46 24.37 6.21
C THR A 294 -9.23 24.41 4.91
N ARG A 295 -8.72 23.74 3.86
CA ARG A 295 -9.34 23.75 2.54
C ARG A 295 -8.93 22.51 1.75
N VAL A 296 -9.87 21.96 0.99
CA VAL A 296 -9.63 20.93 -0.03
C VAL A 296 -10.20 21.43 -1.36
N THR A 297 -9.46 21.24 -2.44
CA THR A 297 -9.89 21.54 -3.81
C THR A 297 -9.78 20.28 -4.65
N VAL A 298 -10.86 19.93 -5.34
CA VAL A 298 -10.96 18.73 -6.17
C VAL A 298 -11.32 19.16 -7.58
N GLU A 299 -10.42 18.95 -8.52
CA GLU A 299 -10.72 19.04 -9.95
C GLU A 299 -11.16 17.68 -10.45
N SER A 300 -12.25 17.64 -11.22
CA SER A 300 -12.83 16.40 -11.76
C SER A 300 -12.76 16.38 -13.30
N PRO A 301 -11.61 16.07 -13.92
CA PRO A 301 -11.48 16.00 -15.37
C PRO A 301 -12.46 15.05 -16.05
N ALA A 302 -12.87 13.98 -15.36
CA ALA A 302 -13.69 12.91 -15.89
C ALA A 302 -15.08 12.76 -15.22
N GLY A 303 -15.46 13.63 -14.28
CA GLY A 303 -16.68 13.45 -13.47
C GLY A 303 -16.56 12.29 -12.48
N GLY A 304 -17.70 11.78 -12.01
CA GLY A 304 -17.78 10.59 -11.16
C GLY A 304 -18.14 10.90 -9.71
N ILE A 305 -17.80 9.99 -8.78
CA ILE A 305 -18.02 10.19 -7.35
C ILE A 305 -16.66 10.30 -6.68
N PHE A 306 -16.36 11.46 -6.09
CA PHE A 306 -15.17 11.63 -5.27
C PHE A 306 -15.46 11.13 -3.85
N LYS A 307 -14.83 10.01 -3.46
CA LYS A 307 -14.94 9.43 -2.12
C LYS A 307 -13.75 9.82 -1.26
N VAL A 308 -13.99 10.42 -0.11
CA VAL A 308 -12.92 10.93 0.77
C VAL A 308 -13.29 10.72 2.23
N ALA A 309 -12.33 10.28 3.04
CA ALA A 309 -12.46 10.29 4.48
C ALA A 309 -12.55 11.75 4.94
N ASN A 310 -13.60 12.09 5.67
CA ASN A 310 -13.87 13.47 6.07
C ASN A 310 -12.72 13.97 6.95
N PRO A 311 -11.92 14.95 6.49
CA PRO A 311 -10.75 15.42 7.24
C PRO A 311 -11.15 16.21 8.50
N TRP A 312 -12.44 16.48 8.69
CA TRP A 312 -13.01 17.14 9.87
C TRP A 312 -13.82 16.18 10.77
N GLY A 313 -13.61 14.87 10.64
CA GLY A 313 -14.28 13.86 11.46
C GLY A 313 -15.67 13.55 10.94
N ASP A 314 -16.71 13.82 11.71
CA ASP A 314 -18.11 13.68 11.32
C ASP A 314 -18.81 15.02 11.08
N ALA A 315 -18.07 16.12 11.21
CA ALA A 315 -18.58 17.48 11.06
C ALA A 315 -19.18 17.70 9.66
N PRO A 316 -20.22 18.56 9.54
CA PRO A 316 -20.72 19.00 8.26
C PRO A 316 -19.61 19.63 7.41
N VAL A 317 -19.68 19.40 6.10
CA VAL A 317 -18.74 19.92 5.11
C VAL A 317 -19.52 20.63 4.03
N MET A 318 -19.23 21.91 3.86
CA MET A 318 -19.75 22.69 2.73
C MET A 318 -18.89 22.40 1.50
N VAL A 319 -19.54 22.00 0.41
CA VAL A 319 -18.90 21.75 -0.88
C VAL A 319 -19.48 22.71 -1.91
N LYS A 320 -18.62 23.59 -2.43
CA LYS A 320 -18.97 24.58 -3.44
C LYS A 320 -18.38 24.18 -4.78
N GLY A 321 -19.21 23.98 -5.79
CA GLY A 321 -18.78 23.58 -7.12
C GLY A 321 -19.96 23.52 -8.09
N ALA A 322 -19.68 23.53 -9.40
CA ALA A 322 -20.70 23.48 -10.46
C ALA A 322 -21.83 24.53 -10.35
N GLY A 323 -21.60 25.66 -9.66
CA GLY A 323 -22.61 26.70 -9.44
C GLY A 323 -23.52 26.49 -8.24
N ASN A 324 -23.36 25.37 -7.52
CA ASN A 324 -24.14 25.03 -6.33
C ASN A 324 -23.27 25.04 -5.05
N THR A 325 -23.94 24.97 -3.91
CA THR A 325 -23.31 24.75 -2.60
C THR A 325 -24.15 23.73 -1.86
N ASP A 326 -23.55 22.57 -1.62
CA ASP A 326 -24.17 21.43 -0.96
C ASP A 326 -23.48 21.17 0.37
N THR A 327 -24.19 20.52 1.30
CA THR A 327 -23.62 20.10 2.59
C THR A 327 -23.62 18.59 2.70
N TYR A 328 -22.46 18.02 3.04
CA TYR A 328 -22.26 16.60 3.27
C TYR A 328 -21.86 16.39 4.74
N ALA A 329 -22.11 15.21 5.30
CA ALA A 329 -21.73 14.86 6.67
C ALA A 329 -21.43 13.37 6.80
N GLY A 330 -20.76 12.99 7.90
CA GLY A 330 -20.31 11.62 8.15
C GLY A 330 -18.80 11.45 8.00
N THR A 331 -18.30 10.26 8.32
CA THR A 331 -16.86 9.94 8.35
C THR A 331 -16.26 9.72 6.97
N VAL A 332 -17.08 9.35 5.98
CA VAL A 332 -16.71 9.26 4.57
C VAL A 332 -17.73 10.05 3.78
N LEU A 333 -17.25 10.94 2.91
CA LEU A 333 -18.06 11.76 2.03
C LEU A 333 -18.04 11.16 0.63
N GLU A 334 -19.21 11.07 0.01
CA GLU A 334 -19.37 10.70 -1.40
C GLU A 334 -19.92 11.90 -2.15
N ILE A 335 -19.06 12.56 -2.93
CA ILE A 335 -19.39 13.83 -3.60
C ILE A 335 -19.55 13.55 -5.10
N PRO A 336 -20.76 13.60 -5.67
CA PRO A 336 -20.95 13.54 -7.11
C PRO A 336 -20.32 14.74 -7.78
N THR A 337 -19.59 14.51 -8.87
CA THR A 337 -18.89 15.55 -9.62
C THR A 337 -19.21 15.51 -11.11
N GLU A 338 -19.14 16.67 -11.72
CA GLU A 338 -19.31 16.88 -13.16
C GLU A 338 -17.95 17.03 -13.86
N VAL A 339 -17.92 16.59 -15.12
CA VAL A 339 -16.75 16.67 -16.00
C VAL A 339 -16.24 18.11 -16.12
N GLY A 340 -14.96 18.30 -15.86
CA GLY A 340 -14.26 19.57 -15.99
C GLY A 340 -14.59 20.61 -14.92
N LYS A 341 -15.33 20.24 -13.85
CA LYS A 341 -15.64 21.14 -12.74
C LYS A 341 -14.62 21.02 -11.61
N THR A 342 -14.54 22.09 -10.82
CA THR A 342 -13.75 22.17 -9.60
C THR A 342 -14.68 22.35 -8.41
N TYR A 343 -14.36 21.66 -7.32
CA TYR A 343 -15.10 21.68 -6.06
C TYR A 343 -14.17 22.14 -4.95
N GLU A 344 -14.64 23.08 -4.13
CA GLU A 344 -13.97 23.53 -2.92
C GLU A 344 -14.72 22.99 -1.70
N MET A 345 -14.01 22.33 -0.80
CA MET A 345 -14.55 21.78 0.44
C MET A 345 -13.96 22.53 1.62
N VAL A 346 -14.84 22.96 2.53
CA VAL A 346 -14.49 23.61 3.79
C VAL A 346 -15.37 23.06 4.91
N LYS A 347 -14.87 23.13 6.15
CA LYS A 347 -15.67 22.79 7.34
C LYS A 347 -16.91 23.67 7.40
N GLY A 348 -18.07 23.04 7.58
CA GLY A 348 -19.40 23.67 7.63
C GLY A 348 -19.68 24.46 8.90
#